data_AF-A0AA39TI65-F1
#
_entry.id   AF-A0AA39TI65-F1
#
_cell.length_a   1.000
_cell.length_b   1.000
_cell.length_c   1.000
_cell.angle_alpha   90.00
_cell.angle_beta   90.00
_cell.angle_gamma   90.00
#
_symmetry.space_group_name_H-M   'P 1'
#
loop_
_entity.id
_entity.type
_entity.pdbx_description
1 polymer ?
#
loop_
_entity_poly.entity_id
_entity_poly.type
_entity_poly.pdbx_seq_one_letter_code
_entity_poly.pdbx_strand_id
1 'polypeptide(L)'
;MDYGYLTAVKRFAGVPRLVTLYDIACQWSINLKEHIDIYRDFMCPKIPKKVYLVPKFHLPGHIKDCQEKYCMSFHIHVGENDSKAPEHSWAISNGVAASTREMGPGHQCEKLDQHFGDFNWQKNVSQGDTLLCKIKDAVLKASDHEDWFKHFTASLPQSDIAKWTQMVETWEVDRNKPNPFARTVASKTEAAMHLQLAREDVQDEIAGLNGDALHTTSPKSMISQGIQLKSSQLLKVKMDRVEHTLEHEANLWLSHAKSAAEGVALINAGEGASAYMKCQAAIQTSLQLLFKEKWRFVGQWLELGETGEALASDKDVFDN
;
A
#
# COMPACT_ATOMS: atom_id res chain seq x y z
N MET A 1 -2.17 -23.68 -0.70
CA MET A 1 -2.98 -22.83 0.19
C MET A 1 -4.11 -23.62 0.84
N ASP A 2 -4.98 -24.29 0.07
CA ASP A 2 -6.18 -24.96 0.57
C ASP A 2 -5.90 -25.92 1.73
N TYR A 3 -4.95 -26.83 1.59
CA TYR A 3 -4.55 -27.75 2.65
C TYR A 3 -4.17 -27.03 3.96
N GLY A 4 -3.30 -26.01 3.87
CA GLY A 4 -2.86 -25.22 5.02
C GLY A 4 -4.00 -24.44 5.67
N TYR A 5 -4.85 -23.82 4.84
CA TYR A 5 -6.07 -23.16 5.30
C TYR A 5 -6.99 -24.12 6.03
N LEU A 6 -7.40 -25.23 5.40
CA LEU A 6 -8.35 -26.19 5.99
C LEU A 6 -7.81 -26.82 7.27
N THR A 7 -6.51 -27.11 7.32
CA THR A 7 -5.84 -27.62 8.52
C THR A 7 -5.90 -26.61 9.67
N ALA A 8 -5.63 -25.33 9.39
CA ALA A 8 -5.71 -24.27 10.40
C ALA A 8 -7.17 -24.09 10.88
N VAL A 9 -8.10 -24.01 9.94
CA VAL A 9 -9.53 -23.79 10.18
C VAL A 9 -10.17 -24.92 11.00
N LYS A 10 -9.73 -26.17 10.80
CA LYS A 10 -10.18 -27.32 11.59
C LYS A 10 -9.94 -27.15 13.09
N ARG A 11 -8.90 -26.41 13.49
CA ARG A 11 -8.59 -26.12 14.90
C ARG A 11 -9.54 -25.10 15.55
N PHE A 12 -10.35 -24.41 14.75
CA PHE A 12 -11.31 -23.41 15.20
C PHE A 12 -12.76 -23.90 15.03
N ALA A 13 -12.99 -25.21 15.09
CA ALA A 13 -14.33 -25.79 15.07
C ALA A 13 -15.15 -25.24 16.25
N GLY A 14 -16.35 -24.72 15.97
CA GLY A 14 -17.23 -24.12 16.98
C GLY A 14 -17.20 -22.59 17.05
N VAL A 15 -16.30 -21.92 16.33
CA VAL A 15 -16.34 -20.45 16.21
C VAL A 15 -17.50 -20.03 15.30
N PRO A 16 -18.36 -19.07 15.70
CA PRO A 16 -19.56 -18.69 14.92
C PRO A 16 -19.22 -17.99 13.60
N ARG A 17 -18.06 -17.34 13.52
CA ARG A 17 -17.61 -16.58 12.35
C ARG A 17 -16.10 -16.64 12.22
N LEU A 18 -15.62 -16.98 11.03
CA LEU A 18 -14.21 -16.91 10.67
C LEU A 18 -14.01 -15.85 9.60
N VAL A 19 -13.08 -14.92 9.86
CA VAL A 19 -12.62 -13.93 8.89
C VAL A 19 -11.24 -14.35 8.42
N THR A 20 -11.08 -14.55 7.12
CA THR A 20 -9.84 -14.97 6.47
C THR A 20 -9.34 -13.83 5.60
N LEU A 21 -8.09 -13.44 5.82
CA LEU A 21 -7.41 -12.40 5.06
C LEU A 21 -6.37 -13.05 4.18
N TYR A 22 -6.42 -12.77 2.88
CA TYR A 22 -5.45 -13.25 1.92
C TYR A 22 -5.37 -12.30 0.73
N ASP A 23 -4.17 -12.06 0.21
CA ASP A 23 -3.93 -11.06 -0.83
C ASP A 23 -4.81 -11.30 -2.06
N ILE A 24 -5.00 -12.57 -2.45
CA ILE A 24 -5.85 -12.96 -3.57
C ILE A 24 -7.14 -13.63 -3.11
N ALA A 25 -7.63 -13.31 -1.90
CA ALA A 25 -8.89 -13.85 -1.37
C ALA A 25 -10.05 -13.72 -2.38
N CYS A 26 -10.08 -12.64 -3.15
CA CYS A 26 -11.12 -12.38 -4.13
C CYS A 26 -11.12 -13.33 -5.33
N GLN A 27 -9.99 -13.97 -5.64
CA GLN A 27 -9.88 -14.97 -6.70
C GLN A 27 -9.98 -16.36 -6.09
N TRP A 28 -9.22 -16.59 -5.01
CA TRP A 28 -9.10 -17.87 -4.36
C TRP A 28 -10.41 -18.39 -3.75
N SER A 29 -11.18 -17.51 -3.09
CA SER A 29 -12.40 -17.94 -2.39
C SER A 29 -13.54 -18.35 -3.32
N ILE A 30 -13.51 -17.95 -4.60
CA ILE A 30 -14.55 -18.26 -5.59
C ILE A 30 -14.64 -19.77 -5.80
N ASN A 31 -13.50 -20.43 -6.00
CA ASN A 31 -13.44 -21.87 -6.32
C ASN A 31 -13.11 -22.73 -5.08
N LEU A 32 -13.04 -22.12 -3.89
CA LEU A 32 -12.60 -22.81 -2.69
C LEU A 32 -13.55 -23.93 -2.28
N LYS A 33 -14.85 -23.81 -2.59
CA LYS A 33 -15.82 -24.87 -2.29
C LYS A 33 -15.49 -26.14 -3.09
N GLU A 34 -15.30 -25.99 -4.40
CA GLU A 34 -14.92 -27.06 -5.32
C GLU A 34 -13.58 -27.67 -4.90
N HIS A 35 -12.64 -26.85 -4.45
CA HIS A 35 -11.35 -27.33 -3.97
C HIS A 35 -11.48 -28.13 -2.67
N ILE A 36 -12.36 -27.73 -1.74
CA ILE A 36 -12.64 -28.47 -0.50
C ILE A 36 -13.19 -29.86 -0.83
N ASP A 37 -14.06 -29.96 -1.83
CA ASP A 37 -14.69 -31.23 -2.21
C ASP A 37 -13.67 -32.29 -2.66
N ILE A 38 -12.52 -31.87 -3.22
CA ILE A 38 -11.38 -32.78 -3.54
C ILE A 38 -10.87 -33.49 -2.29
N TYR A 39 -10.84 -32.80 -1.15
CA TYR A 39 -10.35 -33.34 0.12
C TYR A 39 -11.40 -34.16 0.89
N ARG A 40 -12.60 -34.38 0.33
CA ARG A 40 -13.62 -35.28 0.89
C ARG A 40 -13.87 -35.03 2.40
N ASP A 41 -14.26 -36.06 3.14
CA ASP A 41 -14.72 -35.90 4.53
C ASP A 41 -13.60 -35.60 5.53
N PHE A 42 -12.32 -35.82 5.19
CA PHE A 42 -11.22 -35.72 6.16
C PHE A 42 -10.79 -34.27 6.45
N MET A 43 -11.10 -33.32 5.56
CA MET A 43 -10.82 -31.89 5.71
C MET A 43 -12.01 -30.99 5.37
N CYS A 44 -13.19 -31.29 5.91
CA CYS A 44 -14.37 -30.43 5.79
C CYS A 44 -14.66 -29.68 7.11
N PRO A 45 -14.05 -28.50 7.35
CA PRO A 45 -14.34 -27.71 8.53
C PRO A 45 -15.75 -27.12 8.45
N LYS A 46 -16.60 -27.51 9.41
CA LYS A 46 -17.95 -26.97 9.63
C LYS A 46 -17.86 -25.59 10.28
N ILE A 47 -17.58 -24.56 9.50
CA ILE A 47 -17.66 -23.17 9.96
C ILE A 47 -18.93 -22.50 9.44
N PRO A 48 -19.82 -22.00 10.33
CA PRO A 48 -21.12 -21.46 9.94
C PRO A 48 -21.03 -20.23 9.04
N LYS A 49 -20.11 -19.29 9.33
CA LYS A 49 -19.95 -18.05 8.55
C LYS A 49 -18.47 -17.82 8.23
N LYS A 50 -18.11 -17.96 6.96
CA LYS A 50 -16.77 -17.67 6.43
C LYS A 50 -16.82 -16.33 5.69
N VAL A 51 -15.92 -15.42 6.04
CA VAL A 51 -15.75 -14.13 5.37
C VAL A 51 -14.33 -14.07 4.84
N TYR A 52 -14.18 -13.73 3.56
CA TYR A 52 -12.89 -13.61 2.90
C TYR A 52 -12.66 -12.14 2.56
N LEU A 53 -11.47 -11.64 2.87
CA LEU A 53 -11.08 -10.24 2.74
C LEU A 53 -9.68 -10.11 2.17
N VAL A 54 -9.41 -8.96 1.57
CA VAL A 54 -8.07 -8.62 1.07
C VAL A 54 -7.44 -7.59 2.03
N PRO A 55 -6.19 -7.78 2.46
CA PRO A 55 -5.48 -6.80 3.29
C PRO A 55 -5.44 -5.40 2.66
N LYS A 56 -5.46 -4.36 3.51
CA LYS A 56 -5.63 -2.96 3.07
C LYS A 56 -4.60 -2.51 2.03
N PHE A 57 -3.34 -2.92 2.20
CA PHE A 57 -2.26 -2.54 1.28
C PHE A 57 -2.42 -3.15 -0.11
N HIS A 58 -2.95 -4.37 -0.23
CA HIS A 58 -3.12 -5.02 -1.53
C HIS A 58 -4.41 -4.61 -2.23
N LEU A 59 -5.47 -4.30 -1.47
CA LEU A 59 -6.79 -4.00 -2.00
C LEU A 59 -6.78 -3.02 -3.20
N PRO A 60 -6.03 -1.89 -3.18
CA PRO A 60 -5.97 -0.98 -4.33
C PRO A 60 -5.47 -1.59 -5.64
N GLY A 61 -4.69 -2.68 -5.57
CA GLY A 61 -4.22 -3.42 -6.74
C GLY A 61 -5.27 -4.30 -7.41
N HIS A 62 -6.46 -4.45 -6.80
CA HIS A 62 -7.56 -5.24 -7.35
C HIS A 62 -8.52 -4.38 -8.17
N ILE A 63 -9.36 -5.02 -8.98
CA ILE A 63 -10.45 -4.34 -9.70
C ILE A 63 -11.45 -3.72 -8.71
N LYS A 64 -12.16 -2.65 -9.13
CA LYS A 64 -13.10 -1.90 -8.29
C LYS A 64 -14.12 -2.77 -7.56
N ASP A 65 -14.71 -3.75 -8.27
CA ASP A 65 -15.68 -4.67 -7.67
C ASP A 65 -15.08 -5.48 -6.49
N CYS A 66 -13.82 -5.90 -6.61
CA CYS A 66 -13.11 -6.57 -5.53
C CYS A 66 -12.79 -5.61 -4.38
N GLN A 67 -12.39 -4.38 -4.72
CA GLN A 67 -12.12 -3.34 -3.72
C GLN A 67 -13.31 -3.12 -2.81
N GLU A 68 -14.54 -3.11 -3.34
CA GLU A 68 -15.75 -2.91 -2.53
C GLU A 68 -16.16 -4.17 -1.75
N LYS A 69 -16.16 -5.34 -2.41
CA LYS A 69 -16.66 -6.59 -1.80
C LYS A 69 -15.74 -7.12 -0.70
N TYR A 70 -14.43 -7.04 -0.91
CA TYR A 70 -13.40 -7.62 -0.05
C TYR A 70 -12.71 -6.58 0.85
N CYS A 71 -13.18 -5.32 0.86
CA CYS A 71 -12.69 -4.29 1.77
C CYS A 71 -12.97 -4.67 3.23
N MET A 72 -11.92 -4.79 4.02
CA MET A 72 -12.05 -5.06 5.44
C MET A 72 -12.77 -3.95 6.20
N SER A 73 -12.55 -2.68 5.84
CA SER A 73 -13.15 -1.53 6.55
C SER A 73 -14.67 -1.49 6.42
N PHE A 74 -15.25 -2.19 5.44
CA PHE A 74 -16.70 -2.30 5.27
C PHE A 74 -17.30 -3.52 5.98
N HIS A 75 -16.54 -4.20 6.84
CA HIS A 75 -17.02 -5.39 7.56
C HIS A 75 -17.08 -5.17 9.05
N ILE A 76 -18.27 -5.37 9.60
CA ILE A 76 -18.47 -5.46 11.05
C ILE A 76 -17.68 -6.62 11.66
N HIS A 77 -17.21 -6.40 12.88
CA HIS A 77 -16.47 -7.37 13.71
C HIS A 77 -15.08 -7.77 13.19
N VAL A 78 -14.47 -6.99 12.30
CA VAL A 78 -13.08 -7.24 11.85
C VAL A 78 -12.05 -6.37 12.58
N GLY A 79 -12.50 -5.32 13.28
CA GLY A 79 -11.65 -4.38 13.99
C GLY A 79 -10.74 -3.58 13.05
N GLU A 80 -10.19 -2.47 13.54
CA GLU A 80 -9.27 -1.66 12.75
C GLU A 80 -7.87 -2.28 12.75
N ASN A 81 -7.46 -2.84 11.61
CA ASN A 81 -6.11 -3.38 11.40
C ASN A 81 -5.70 -3.22 9.92
N ASP A 82 -4.46 -3.53 9.57
CA ASP A 82 -3.96 -3.53 8.19
C ASP A 82 -3.90 -4.94 7.56
N SER A 83 -3.98 -5.95 8.41
CA SER A 83 -3.79 -7.37 8.09
C SER A 83 -2.44 -7.67 7.41
N LYS A 84 -1.41 -6.86 7.69
CA LYS A 84 -0.04 -7.00 7.15
C LYS A 84 0.91 -7.76 8.07
N ALA A 85 0.39 -8.32 9.16
CA ALA A 85 1.21 -8.98 10.18
C ALA A 85 2.07 -10.14 9.64
N PRO A 86 1.59 -11.00 8.73
CA PRO A 86 2.44 -12.01 8.08
C PRO A 86 3.65 -11.41 7.36
N GLU A 87 3.49 -10.27 6.68
CA GLU A 87 4.52 -9.61 5.88
C GLU A 87 5.48 -8.79 6.73
N HIS A 88 5.02 -8.24 7.86
CA HIS A 88 5.92 -7.57 8.82
C HIS A 88 6.99 -8.53 9.37
N SER A 89 6.69 -9.83 9.44
CA SER A 89 7.66 -10.83 9.86
C SER A 89 8.81 -11.01 8.87
N TRP A 90 8.64 -10.58 7.60
CA TRP A 90 9.71 -10.63 6.61
C TRP A 90 10.92 -9.79 7.00
N ALA A 91 10.72 -8.67 7.70
CA ALA A 91 11.84 -7.88 8.21
C ALA A 91 12.77 -8.70 9.11
N ILE A 92 12.21 -9.65 9.87
CA ILE A 92 12.95 -10.53 10.77
C ILE A 92 13.55 -11.70 9.99
N SER A 93 12.77 -12.36 9.14
CA SER A 93 13.25 -13.50 8.36
C SER A 93 14.30 -13.12 7.31
N ASN A 94 14.29 -11.89 6.81
CA ASN A 94 15.33 -11.39 5.91
C ASN A 94 16.71 -11.41 6.57
N GLY A 95 16.79 -11.26 7.90
CA GLY A 95 18.04 -11.36 8.64
C GLY A 95 18.70 -12.74 8.55
N VAL A 96 17.93 -13.82 8.38
CA VAL A 96 18.47 -15.17 8.24
C VAL A 96 18.74 -15.57 6.78
N ALA A 97 18.27 -14.77 5.82
CA ALA A 97 18.40 -15.07 4.39
C ALA A 97 19.85 -15.33 3.97
N ALA A 98 20.78 -14.45 4.37
CA ALA A 98 22.20 -14.60 4.05
C ALA A 98 22.81 -15.89 4.63
N SER A 99 22.44 -16.26 5.87
CA SER A 99 22.96 -17.45 6.54
C SER A 99 22.44 -18.76 5.93
N THR A 100 21.23 -18.73 5.35
CA THR A 100 20.60 -19.91 4.75
C THR A 100 20.91 -20.09 3.27
N ARG A 101 21.53 -19.11 2.62
CA ARG A 101 21.74 -19.09 1.16
C ARG A 101 22.64 -20.23 0.65
N GLU A 102 23.67 -20.57 1.41
CA GLU A 102 24.64 -21.62 1.05
C GLU A 102 24.25 -23.00 1.61
N MET A 103 23.13 -23.09 2.34
CA MET A 103 22.66 -24.35 2.91
C MET A 103 22.04 -25.24 1.82
N GLY A 104 22.25 -26.55 1.93
CA GLY A 104 21.51 -27.50 1.09
C GLY A 104 19.99 -27.42 1.35
N PRO A 105 19.13 -27.79 0.38
CA PRO A 105 17.68 -27.55 0.46
C PRO A 105 17.01 -28.06 1.74
N GLY A 106 17.40 -29.26 2.21
CA GLY A 106 16.86 -29.82 3.46
C GLY A 106 17.26 -29.02 4.69
N HIS A 107 18.55 -28.72 4.85
CA HIS A 107 19.05 -27.90 5.96
C HIS A 107 18.49 -26.48 5.93
N GLN A 108 18.34 -25.89 4.74
CA GLN A 108 17.70 -24.59 4.59
C GLN A 108 16.26 -24.61 5.10
N CYS A 109 15.46 -25.61 4.72
CA CYS A 109 14.07 -25.75 5.18
C CYS A 109 14.00 -25.91 6.70
N GLU A 110 14.78 -26.84 7.27
CA GLU A 110 14.82 -27.08 8.72
C GLU A 110 15.25 -25.83 9.50
N LYS A 111 16.24 -25.09 8.97
CA LYS A 111 16.72 -23.87 9.60
C LYS A 111 15.65 -22.79 9.61
N LEU A 112 14.97 -22.58 8.48
CA LEU A 112 13.87 -21.63 8.37
C LEU A 112 12.71 -22.01 9.28
N ASP A 113 12.32 -23.28 9.32
CA ASP A 113 11.26 -23.78 10.21
C ASP A 113 11.61 -23.57 11.69
N GLN A 114 12.87 -23.75 12.08
CA GLN A 114 13.32 -23.46 13.44
C GLN A 114 13.16 -21.97 13.79
N HIS A 115 13.57 -21.07 12.88
CA HIS A 115 13.42 -19.63 13.07
C HIS A 115 11.96 -19.19 13.13
N PHE A 116 11.09 -19.72 12.25
CA PHE A 116 9.66 -19.44 12.27
C PHE A 116 8.99 -20.01 13.53
N GLY A 117 9.42 -21.19 13.98
CA GLY A 117 8.98 -21.81 15.23
C GLY A 117 9.31 -20.95 16.45
N ASP A 118 10.56 -20.48 16.55
CA ASP A 118 10.99 -19.57 17.62
C ASP A 118 10.22 -18.24 17.58
N PHE A 119 10.04 -17.64 16.40
CA PHE A 119 9.23 -16.43 16.25
C PHE A 119 7.78 -16.62 16.73
N ASN A 120 7.15 -17.74 16.38
CA ASN A 120 5.81 -18.07 16.84
C ASN A 120 5.76 -18.27 18.37
N TRP A 121 6.77 -18.92 18.94
CA TRP A 121 6.90 -19.09 20.39
C TRP A 121 7.03 -17.74 21.11
N GLN A 122 7.95 -16.89 20.66
CA GLN A 122 8.15 -15.54 21.20
C GLN A 122 6.85 -14.72 21.14
N LYS A 123 6.12 -14.78 20.02
CA LYS A 123 4.82 -14.11 19.88
C LYS A 123 3.79 -14.63 20.88
N ASN A 124 3.74 -15.93 21.12
CA ASN A 124 2.80 -16.53 22.09
C ASN A 124 3.13 -16.11 23.52
N VAL A 125 4.40 -16.17 23.94
CA VAL A 125 4.79 -15.80 25.31
C VAL A 125 4.70 -14.30 25.58
N SER A 126 4.93 -13.45 24.56
CA SER A 126 4.80 -11.98 24.66
C SER A 126 3.39 -11.45 24.41
N GLN A 127 2.43 -12.35 24.15
CA GLN A 127 1.07 -11.94 23.78
C GLN A 127 0.40 -11.12 24.88
N GLY A 128 0.57 -11.50 26.15
CA GLY A 128 -0.01 -10.79 27.30
C GLY A 128 0.45 -9.33 27.36
N ASP A 129 1.77 -9.12 27.35
CA ASP A 129 2.37 -7.78 27.39
C ASP A 129 1.98 -6.94 26.17
N THR A 130 2.02 -7.56 24.99
CA THR A 130 1.63 -6.90 23.73
C THR A 130 0.17 -6.45 23.76
N LEU A 131 -0.73 -7.31 24.22
CA LEU A 131 -2.15 -6.98 24.33
C LEU A 131 -2.40 -5.90 25.38
N LEU A 132 -1.69 -5.93 26.51
CA LEU A 132 -1.79 -4.91 27.55
C LEU A 132 -1.34 -3.52 27.04
N CYS A 133 -0.24 -3.47 26.29
CA CYS A 133 0.20 -2.21 25.67
C CYS A 133 -0.82 -1.72 24.64
N LYS A 134 -1.32 -2.60 23.78
CA LYS A 134 -2.30 -2.25 22.74
C LYS A 134 -3.64 -1.80 23.30
N ILE A 135 -4.14 -2.43 24.37
CA ILE A 135 -5.45 -2.06 24.93
C ILE A 135 -5.41 -0.69 25.60
N LYS A 136 -4.29 -0.32 26.24
CA LYS A 136 -4.11 1.02 26.81
C LYS A 136 -4.23 2.12 25.75
N ASP A 137 -3.63 1.91 24.59
CA ASP A 137 -3.73 2.83 23.45
C ASP A 137 -5.13 2.79 22.79
N ALA A 138 -5.67 1.59 22.59
CA ALA A 138 -6.97 1.41 21.94
C ALA A 138 -8.13 2.03 22.75
N VAL A 139 -8.11 1.96 24.08
CA VAL A 139 -9.15 2.56 24.94
C VAL A 139 -9.15 4.07 24.83
N LEU A 140 -7.97 4.70 24.84
CA LEU A 140 -7.86 6.16 24.68
C LEU A 140 -8.37 6.60 23.30
N LYS A 141 -7.89 5.94 22.24
CA LYS A 141 -8.32 6.23 20.86
C LYS A 141 -9.82 5.98 20.65
N ALA A 142 -10.39 4.98 21.30
CA ALA A 142 -11.83 4.72 21.22
C ALA A 142 -12.63 5.89 21.80
N SER A 143 -12.20 6.48 22.92
CA SER A 143 -12.81 7.68 23.49
C SER A 143 -12.75 8.85 22.51
N ASP A 144 -11.56 9.13 21.96
CA ASP A 144 -11.39 10.22 21.00
C ASP A 144 -12.26 10.01 19.75
N HIS A 145 -12.26 8.80 19.18
CA HIS A 145 -13.07 8.49 18.02
C HIS A 145 -14.57 8.61 18.29
N GLU A 146 -15.03 8.24 19.49
CA GLU A 146 -16.43 8.39 19.90
C GLU A 146 -16.83 9.86 19.98
N ASP A 147 -16.00 10.72 20.57
CA ASP A 147 -16.25 12.15 20.64
C ASP A 147 -16.30 12.79 19.26
N TRP A 148 -15.35 12.43 18.38
CA TRP A 148 -15.34 12.89 16.99
C TRP A 148 -16.58 12.44 16.23
N PHE A 149 -16.99 11.18 16.41
CA PHE A 149 -18.20 10.65 15.80
C PHE A 149 -19.46 11.39 16.29
N LYS A 150 -19.58 11.67 17.59
CA LYS A 150 -20.69 12.43 18.16
C LYS A 150 -20.74 13.86 17.62
N HIS A 151 -19.61 14.56 17.61
CA HIS A 151 -19.51 15.92 17.08
C HIS A 151 -19.85 15.99 15.60
N PHE A 152 -19.31 15.08 14.79
CA PHE A 152 -19.62 14.99 13.37
C PHE A 152 -21.11 14.71 13.14
N THR A 153 -21.65 13.71 13.84
CA THR A 153 -23.07 13.34 13.73
C THR A 153 -23.99 14.50 14.13
N ALA A 154 -23.67 15.23 15.21
CA ALA A 154 -24.45 16.38 15.67
C ALA A 154 -24.45 17.56 14.69
N SER A 155 -23.47 17.64 13.78
CA SER A 155 -23.38 18.67 12.75
C SER A 155 -24.24 18.40 11.51
N LEU A 156 -24.82 17.21 11.39
CA LEU A 156 -25.55 16.76 10.21
C LEU A 156 -27.08 16.82 10.39
N PRO A 157 -27.86 16.98 9.31
CA PRO A 157 -29.33 16.92 9.38
C PRO A 157 -29.83 15.55 9.85
N GLN A 158 -30.78 15.54 10.79
CA GLN A 158 -31.33 14.31 11.37
C GLN A 158 -31.94 13.36 10.32
N SER A 159 -32.53 13.92 9.25
CA SER A 159 -33.08 13.14 8.14
C SER A 159 -32.01 12.33 7.41
N ASP A 160 -30.83 12.93 7.22
CA ASP A 160 -29.73 12.30 6.49
C ASP A 160 -29.07 11.22 7.34
N ILE A 161 -28.92 11.46 8.64
CA ILE A 161 -28.42 10.47 9.60
C ILE A 161 -29.34 9.24 9.61
N ALA A 162 -30.66 9.44 9.73
CA ALA A 162 -31.62 8.34 9.74
C ALA A 162 -31.59 7.53 8.45
N LYS A 163 -31.57 8.22 7.30
CA LYS A 163 -31.47 7.59 5.98
C LYS A 163 -30.17 6.80 5.82
N TRP A 164 -29.04 7.39 6.17
CA TRP A 164 -27.73 6.75 6.05
C TRP A 164 -27.60 5.53 6.97
N THR A 165 -28.03 5.66 8.23
CA THR A 165 -28.03 4.56 9.21
C THR A 165 -28.83 3.37 8.68
N GLN A 166 -30.03 3.62 8.15
CA GLN A 166 -30.86 2.57 7.54
C GLN A 166 -30.16 1.90 6.36
N MET A 167 -29.49 2.65 5.49
CA MET A 167 -28.74 2.09 4.36
C MET A 167 -27.60 1.18 4.82
N VAL A 168 -26.83 1.60 5.84
CA VAL A 168 -25.73 0.82 6.41
C VAL A 168 -26.24 -0.45 7.07
N GLU A 169 -27.21 -0.36 8.00
CA GLU A 169 -27.73 -1.52 8.72
C GLU A 169 -28.39 -2.54 7.78
N THR A 170 -29.13 -2.07 6.78
CA THR A 170 -29.74 -2.94 5.75
C THR A 170 -28.68 -3.72 4.98
N TRP A 171 -27.57 -3.06 4.64
CA TRP A 171 -26.47 -3.67 3.90
C TRP A 171 -25.61 -4.59 4.77
N GLU A 172 -25.40 -4.26 6.05
CA GLU A 172 -24.66 -5.10 6.99
C GLU A 172 -25.38 -6.44 7.29
N VAL A 173 -26.71 -6.41 7.30
CA VAL A 173 -27.56 -7.61 7.43
C VAL A 173 -27.53 -8.43 6.14
N ASP A 174 -27.74 -7.79 4.98
CA ASP A 174 -27.74 -8.44 3.66
C ASP A 174 -26.82 -7.72 2.67
N ARG A 175 -25.65 -8.30 2.45
CA ARG A 175 -24.63 -7.74 1.54
C ARG A 175 -24.99 -7.84 0.05
N ASN A 176 -26.14 -8.44 -0.30
CA ASN A 176 -26.70 -8.37 -1.65
C ASN A 176 -27.46 -7.06 -1.90
N LYS A 177 -27.74 -6.28 -0.85
CA LYS A 177 -28.32 -4.94 -0.98
C LYS A 177 -27.29 -3.95 -1.53
N PRO A 178 -27.72 -2.78 -2.03
CA PRO A 178 -26.79 -1.76 -2.52
C PRO A 178 -25.78 -1.37 -1.44
N ASN A 179 -24.50 -1.39 -1.79
CA ASN A 179 -23.41 -1.01 -0.89
C ASN A 179 -23.41 0.52 -0.70
N PRO A 180 -23.71 1.03 0.51
CA PRO A 180 -23.71 2.48 0.76
C PRO A 180 -22.32 3.11 0.66
N PHE A 181 -21.26 2.31 0.83
CA PHE A 181 -19.87 2.75 0.75
C PHE A 181 -19.30 2.72 -0.67
N ALA A 182 -20.04 2.17 -1.64
CA ALA A 182 -19.62 2.17 -3.03
C ALA A 182 -19.59 3.60 -3.56
N ARG A 183 -18.56 3.93 -4.33
CA ARG A 183 -18.43 5.27 -4.89
C ARG A 183 -19.44 5.45 -6.01
N THR A 184 -20.50 6.22 -5.75
CA THR A 184 -21.57 6.51 -6.71
C THR A 184 -21.22 7.61 -7.72
N VAL A 185 -20.22 8.45 -7.40
CA VAL A 185 -19.82 9.56 -8.28
C VAL A 185 -18.92 9.04 -9.40
N ALA A 186 -19.34 9.28 -10.64
CA ALA A 186 -18.49 9.06 -11.81
C ALA A 186 -17.16 9.82 -11.62
N SER A 187 -16.06 9.06 -11.55
CA SER A 187 -14.72 9.62 -11.52
C SER A 187 -14.47 10.39 -12.82
N LYS A 188 -14.61 11.71 -12.82
CA LYS A 188 -14.04 12.54 -13.89
C LYS A 188 -12.52 12.37 -13.83
N THR A 189 -11.92 12.05 -14.97
CA THR A 189 -10.46 12.05 -15.07
C THR A 189 -9.96 13.48 -14.87
N GLU A 190 -8.73 13.62 -14.41
CA GLU A 190 -8.07 14.93 -14.31
C GLU A 190 -8.13 15.67 -15.66
N ALA A 191 -7.84 14.98 -16.76
CA ALA A 191 -7.99 15.53 -18.11
C ALA A 191 -9.42 16.01 -18.42
N ALA A 192 -10.46 15.26 -18.02
CA ALA A 192 -11.85 15.67 -18.20
C ALA A 192 -12.22 16.89 -17.34
N MET A 193 -11.66 16.99 -16.13
CA MET A 193 -11.77 18.16 -15.26
C MET A 193 -11.12 19.40 -15.92
N HIS A 194 -9.89 19.28 -16.40
CA HIS A 194 -9.20 20.38 -17.10
C HIS A 194 -9.95 20.81 -18.36
N LEU A 195 -10.44 19.86 -19.15
CA LEU A 195 -11.23 20.16 -20.35
C LEU A 195 -12.52 20.90 -20.00
N GLN A 196 -13.19 20.51 -18.92
CA GLN A 196 -14.39 21.21 -18.47
C GLN A 196 -14.07 22.65 -18.03
N LEU A 197 -13.03 22.83 -17.22
CA LEU A 197 -12.61 24.17 -16.75
C LEU A 197 -12.24 25.09 -17.93
N ALA A 198 -11.52 24.56 -18.93
CA ALA A 198 -11.17 25.31 -20.14
C ALA A 198 -12.41 25.69 -20.96
N ARG A 199 -13.43 24.82 -21.05
CA ARG A 199 -14.69 25.13 -21.71
C ARG A 199 -15.50 26.20 -20.98
N GLU A 200 -15.53 26.14 -19.65
CA GLU A 200 -16.18 27.16 -18.83
C GLU A 200 -15.49 28.51 -19.00
N ASP A 201 -14.16 28.56 -19.08
CA ASP A 201 -13.42 29.82 -19.33
C ASP A 201 -13.75 30.43 -20.69
N VAL A 202 -13.83 29.62 -21.76
CA VAL A 202 -14.27 30.08 -23.09
C VAL A 202 -15.72 30.58 -23.05
N GLN A 203 -16.59 29.94 -22.27
CA GLN A 203 -17.98 30.37 -22.12
C GLN A 203 -18.09 31.70 -21.37
N ASP A 204 -17.33 31.89 -20.30
CA ASP A 204 -17.28 33.12 -19.53
C ASP A 204 -16.75 34.30 -20.38
N GLU A 205 -15.79 34.01 -21.26
CA GLU A 205 -15.26 34.96 -22.25
C GLU A 205 -16.33 35.36 -23.28
N ILE A 206 -17.02 34.38 -23.89
CA ILE A 206 -18.12 34.62 -24.84
C ILE A 206 -19.27 35.40 -24.19
N ALA A 207 -19.57 35.14 -22.92
CA ALA A 207 -20.63 35.80 -22.17
C ALA A 207 -20.26 37.22 -21.69
N GLY A 208 -19.01 37.67 -21.92
CA GLY A 208 -18.51 38.96 -21.44
C GLY A 208 -18.40 39.04 -19.91
N LEU A 209 -18.44 37.91 -19.22
CA LEU A 209 -18.36 37.82 -17.75
C LEU A 209 -16.94 38.03 -17.25
N ASN A 210 -15.94 37.95 -18.14
CA ASN A 210 -14.53 38.14 -17.81
C ASN A 210 -14.08 39.62 -17.68
N GLY A 211 -14.93 40.60 -18.02
CA GLY A 211 -14.66 42.04 -17.83
C GLY A 211 -13.27 42.53 -18.30
N ASP A 212 -12.78 43.64 -17.73
CA ASP A 212 -11.37 44.07 -17.87
C ASP A 212 -10.49 43.13 -17.02
N ALA A 213 -10.19 41.94 -17.54
CA ALA A 213 -9.33 40.99 -16.87
C ALA A 213 -7.93 41.61 -16.64
N LEU A 214 -7.60 41.90 -15.38
CA LEU A 214 -6.29 42.47 -14.99
C LEU A 214 -5.12 41.53 -15.33
N HIS A 215 -5.39 40.23 -15.46
CA HIS A 215 -4.42 39.18 -15.73
C HIS A 215 -4.86 38.33 -16.93
N THR A 216 -3.89 37.89 -17.72
CA THR A 216 -4.09 37.01 -18.89
C THR A 216 -4.52 35.60 -18.52
N THR A 217 -4.39 35.20 -17.25
CA THR A 217 -4.72 33.87 -16.74
C THR A 217 -6.01 33.90 -15.93
N SER A 218 -7.00 33.07 -16.31
CA SER A 218 -8.24 32.92 -15.55
C SER A 218 -7.98 32.31 -14.16
N PRO A 219 -8.86 32.53 -13.15
CA PRO A 219 -8.75 31.87 -11.86
C PRO A 219 -8.73 30.33 -11.97
N LYS A 220 -9.50 29.75 -12.90
CA LYS A 220 -9.55 28.30 -13.12
C LYS A 220 -8.22 27.79 -13.69
N SER A 221 -7.65 28.51 -14.64
CA SER A 221 -6.33 28.22 -15.22
C SER A 221 -5.22 28.37 -14.18
N MET A 222 -5.27 29.39 -13.33
CA MET A 222 -4.32 29.58 -12.22
C MET A 222 -4.33 28.39 -11.25
N ILE A 223 -5.52 27.94 -10.82
CA ILE A 223 -5.66 26.78 -9.93
C ILE A 223 -5.12 25.51 -10.60
N SER A 224 -5.48 25.29 -11.87
CA SER A 224 -5.01 24.18 -12.68
C SER A 224 -3.47 24.14 -12.77
N GLN A 225 -2.86 25.28 -13.13
CA GLN A 225 -1.40 25.42 -13.22
C GLN A 225 -0.75 25.22 -11.83
N GLY A 226 -1.34 25.76 -10.76
CA GLY A 226 -0.84 25.57 -9.40
C GLY A 226 -0.84 24.11 -8.93
N ILE A 227 -1.87 23.33 -9.29
CA ILE A 227 -1.92 21.89 -9.03
C ILE A 227 -0.82 21.16 -9.80
N GLN A 228 -0.63 21.48 -11.08
CA GLN A 228 0.42 20.90 -11.92
C GLN A 228 1.81 21.22 -11.38
N LEU A 229 2.06 22.48 -11.02
CA LEU A 229 3.32 22.93 -10.42
C LEU A 229 3.61 22.16 -9.12
N LYS A 230 2.62 22.00 -8.24
CA LYS A 230 2.78 21.22 -7.01
C LYS A 230 3.11 19.75 -7.29
N SER A 231 2.44 19.13 -8.26
CA SER A 231 2.71 17.75 -8.67
C SER A 231 4.14 17.59 -9.21
N SER A 232 4.57 18.54 -10.03
CA SER A 232 5.92 18.64 -10.58
C SER A 232 6.99 18.83 -9.50
N GLN A 233 6.77 19.72 -8.54
CA GLN A 233 7.65 19.90 -7.38
C GLN A 233 7.73 18.65 -6.50
N LEU A 234 6.60 17.96 -6.27
CA LEU A 234 6.57 16.71 -5.51
C LEU A 234 7.35 15.61 -6.22
N LEU A 235 7.25 15.53 -7.55
CA LEU A 235 8.04 14.61 -8.35
C LEU A 235 9.54 14.89 -8.19
N LYS A 236 9.95 16.16 -8.27
CA LYS A 236 11.35 16.58 -8.04
C LYS A 236 11.86 16.10 -6.67
N VAL A 237 11.12 16.42 -5.59
CA VAL A 237 11.49 16.01 -4.22
C VAL A 237 11.60 14.49 -4.08
N LYS A 238 10.71 13.73 -4.73
CA LYS A 238 10.78 12.26 -4.72
C LYS A 238 12.03 11.76 -5.45
N MET A 239 12.37 12.37 -6.58
CA MET A 239 13.54 11.98 -7.35
C MET A 239 14.84 12.28 -6.61
N ASP A 240 14.97 13.48 -6.03
CA ASP A 240 16.11 13.87 -5.20
C ASP A 240 16.29 12.88 -4.04
N ARG A 241 15.18 12.45 -3.42
CA ARG A 241 15.23 11.44 -2.35
C ARG A 241 15.75 10.09 -2.84
N VAL A 242 15.32 9.62 -4.01
CA VAL A 242 15.81 8.35 -4.58
C VAL A 242 17.30 8.43 -4.83
N GLU A 243 17.77 9.50 -5.46
CA GLU A 243 19.19 9.73 -5.70
C GLU A 243 20.00 9.71 -4.39
N HIS A 244 19.55 10.46 -3.39
CA HIS A 244 20.23 10.53 -2.10
C HIS A 244 20.22 9.20 -1.34
N THR A 245 19.14 8.43 -1.45
CA THR A 245 19.04 7.10 -0.84
C THR A 245 20.03 6.13 -1.46
N LEU A 246 20.15 6.11 -2.80
CA LEU A 246 21.12 5.26 -3.49
C LEU A 246 22.57 5.62 -3.13
N GLU A 247 22.86 6.91 -3.01
CA GLU A 247 24.17 7.39 -2.53
C GLU A 247 24.45 6.97 -1.09
N HIS A 248 23.48 7.14 -0.21
CA HIS A 248 23.58 6.76 1.19
C HIS A 248 23.84 5.26 1.34
N GLU A 249 23.08 4.42 0.63
CA GLU A 249 23.25 2.97 0.62
C GLU A 249 24.64 2.57 0.08
N ALA A 250 25.10 3.19 -1.02
CA ALA A 250 26.44 2.93 -1.55
C ALA A 250 27.53 3.24 -0.51
N ASN A 251 27.44 4.39 0.15
CA ASN A 251 28.37 4.79 1.20
C ASN A 251 28.30 3.88 2.43
N LEU A 252 27.10 3.43 2.81
CA LEU A 252 26.88 2.48 3.90
C LEU A 252 27.58 1.14 3.59
N TRP A 253 27.41 0.60 2.38
CA TRP A 253 28.11 -0.61 1.95
C TRP A 253 29.62 -0.46 1.92
N LEU A 254 30.15 0.71 1.50
CA LEU A 254 31.58 1.00 1.58
C LEU A 254 32.09 1.06 3.03
N SER A 255 31.31 1.63 3.94
CA SER A 255 31.64 1.66 5.37
C SER A 255 31.73 0.24 5.94
N HIS A 256 30.78 -0.62 5.61
CA HIS A 256 30.80 -2.03 6.00
C HIS A 256 32.02 -2.75 5.42
N ALA A 257 32.36 -2.49 4.14
CA ALA A 257 33.51 -3.09 3.49
C ALA A 257 34.83 -2.73 4.17
N LYS A 258 34.94 -1.49 4.68
CA LYS A 258 36.09 -1.02 5.46
C LYS A 258 36.16 -1.71 6.81
N SER A 259 35.05 -1.74 7.56
CA SER A 259 34.99 -2.44 8.84
C SER A 259 35.27 -3.94 8.72
N ALA A 260 34.81 -4.59 7.66
CA ALA A 260 35.07 -6.00 7.38
C ALA A 260 36.54 -6.28 7.05
N ALA A 261 37.22 -5.34 6.37
CA ALA A 261 38.65 -5.43 6.08
C ALA A 261 39.54 -5.18 7.32
N GLU A 262 39.05 -4.40 8.28
CA GLU A 262 39.75 -4.06 9.53
C GLU A 262 39.51 -5.09 10.67
N GLY A 263 38.55 -6.02 10.51
CA GLY A 263 38.19 -7.02 11.51
C GLY A 263 39.12 -8.25 11.56
N VAL A 264 39.53 -8.66 12.77
CA VAL A 264 40.53 -9.73 13.07
C VAL A 264 39.98 -11.16 12.90
N ALA A 265 38.98 -11.41 12.05
CA ALA A 265 38.41 -12.76 11.86
C ALA A 265 38.87 -13.35 10.52
N LEU A 266 39.70 -14.42 10.59
CA LEU A 266 40.13 -15.30 9.48
C LEU A 266 40.28 -14.59 8.13
N ILE A 267 41.50 -14.17 7.80
CA ILE A 267 41.92 -13.37 6.63
C ILE A 267 41.09 -13.63 5.34
N ASN A 268 40.78 -14.89 5.00
CA ASN A 268 40.02 -15.25 3.79
C ASN A 268 38.52 -14.90 3.85
N ALA A 269 37.89 -14.92 5.03
CA ALA A 269 36.47 -14.58 5.20
C ALA A 269 36.24 -13.07 5.20
N GLY A 270 37.17 -12.30 5.78
CA GLY A 270 37.14 -10.83 5.76
C GLY A 270 37.31 -10.26 4.35
N GLU A 271 38.20 -10.83 3.54
CA GLU A 271 38.40 -10.44 2.14
C GLU A 271 37.16 -10.71 1.28
N GLY A 272 36.56 -11.90 1.40
CA GLY A 272 35.34 -12.25 0.67
C GLY A 272 34.14 -11.37 1.04
N ALA A 273 33.96 -11.09 2.34
CA ALA A 273 32.93 -10.18 2.83
C ALA A 273 33.14 -8.74 2.32
N SER A 274 34.37 -8.23 2.38
CA SER A 274 34.73 -6.90 1.87
C SER A 274 34.50 -6.79 0.36
N ALA A 275 34.87 -7.82 -0.42
CA ALA A 275 34.65 -7.86 -1.87
C ALA A 275 33.15 -7.85 -2.21
N TYR A 276 32.34 -8.63 -1.50
CA TYR A 276 30.89 -8.63 -1.66
C TYR A 276 30.28 -7.25 -1.36
N MET A 277 30.67 -6.62 -0.25
CA MET A 277 30.17 -5.30 0.13
C MET A 277 30.56 -4.22 -0.89
N LYS A 278 31.79 -4.26 -1.43
CA LYS A 278 32.21 -3.38 -2.53
C LYS A 278 31.39 -3.61 -3.81
N CYS A 279 31.04 -4.86 -4.11
CA CYS A 279 30.15 -5.17 -5.23
C CYS A 279 28.74 -4.60 -5.02
N GLN A 280 28.17 -4.73 -3.81
CA GLN A 280 26.88 -4.10 -3.47
C GLN A 280 26.94 -2.57 -3.62
N ALA A 281 28.01 -1.93 -3.11
CA ALA A 281 28.21 -0.50 -3.29
C ALA A 281 28.26 -0.10 -4.77
N ALA A 282 29.00 -0.85 -5.59
CA ALA A 282 29.09 -0.60 -7.03
C ALA A 282 27.73 -0.72 -7.73
N ILE A 283 26.90 -1.70 -7.36
CA ILE A 283 25.53 -1.84 -7.87
C ILE A 283 24.70 -0.59 -7.53
N GLN A 284 24.74 -0.12 -6.28
CA GLN A 284 24.00 1.08 -5.87
C GLN A 284 24.49 2.33 -6.61
N THR A 285 25.81 2.51 -6.78
CA THR A 285 26.37 3.60 -7.58
C THR A 285 25.94 3.51 -9.05
N SER A 286 25.96 2.33 -9.67
CA SER A 286 25.50 2.14 -11.05
C SER A 286 24.01 2.45 -11.20
N LEU A 287 23.17 2.04 -10.24
CA LEU A 287 21.75 2.40 -10.22
C LEU A 287 21.55 3.91 -10.09
N GLN A 288 22.32 4.58 -9.25
CA GLN A 288 22.27 6.04 -9.09
C GLN A 288 22.64 6.75 -10.40
N LEU A 289 23.70 6.31 -11.09
CA LEU A 289 24.12 6.89 -12.37
C LEU A 289 23.07 6.67 -13.46
N LEU A 290 22.52 5.46 -13.56
CA LEU A 290 21.44 5.14 -14.49
C LEU A 290 20.19 5.98 -14.20
N PHE A 291 19.86 6.16 -12.92
CA PHE A 291 18.78 7.03 -12.49
C PHE A 291 19.03 8.48 -12.96
N LYS A 292 20.20 9.06 -12.65
CA LYS A 292 20.57 10.40 -13.11
C LYS A 292 20.48 10.56 -14.63
N GLU A 293 20.94 9.57 -15.38
CA GLU A 293 20.88 9.59 -16.84
C GLU A 293 19.44 9.58 -17.35
N LYS A 294 18.59 8.67 -16.85
CA LYS A 294 17.18 8.57 -17.25
C LYS A 294 16.40 9.83 -16.92
N TRP A 295 16.79 10.54 -15.88
CA TRP A 295 16.08 11.67 -15.33
C TRP A 295 16.76 13.03 -15.60
N ARG A 296 17.80 13.06 -16.46
CA ARG A 296 18.63 14.25 -16.74
C ARG A 296 17.86 15.48 -17.24
N PHE A 297 16.70 15.27 -17.86
CA PHE A 297 15.90 16.35 -18.45
C PHE A 297 14.84 16.92 -17.51
N VAL A 298 14.61 16.33 -16.33
CA VAL A 298 13.54 16.81 -15.43
C VAL A 298 13.80 18.23 -14.94
N GLY A 299 15.06 18.60 -14.65
CA GLY A 299 15.40 19.98 -14.30
C GLY A 299 14.95 20.97 -15.38
N GLN A 300 15.25 20.65 -16.65
CA GLN A 300 14.86 21.47 -17.80
C GLN A 300 13.34 21.49 -17.99
N TRP A 301 12.65 20.37 -17.83
CA TRP A 301 11.19 20.32 -17.95
C TRP A 301 10.47 21.12 -16.87
N LEU A 302 11.03 21.17 -15.66
CA LEU A 302 10.49 21.97 -14.56
C LEU A 302 10.70 23.47 -14.81
N GLU A 303 11.87 23.87 -15.31
CA GLU A 303 12.15 25.26 -15.68
C GLU A 303 11.27 25.72 -16.85
N LEU A 304 11.10 24.88 -17.89
CA LEU A 304 10.20 25.14 -19.01
C LEU A 304 8.72 25.23 -18.58
N GLY A 305 8.32 24.52 -17.53
CA GLY A 305 6.98 24.60 -16.94
C GLY A 305 6.77 25.84 -16.06
N GLU A 306 7.84 26.47 -15.58
CA GLU A 306 7.80 27.74 -14.83
C GLU A 306 7.78 28.96 -15.76
N THR A 307 8.36 28.85 -16.96
CA THR A 307 8.27 29.85 -18.03
C THR A 307 7.17 29.46 -19.00
N GLY A 308 5.93 29.89 -18.76
CA GLY A 308 4.75 29.51 -19.56
C GLY A 308 4.70 29.98 -21.02
N GLU A 309 5.80 29.92 -21.78
CA GLU A 309 5.83 30.17 -23.22
C GLU A 309 6.81 29.22 -23.93
N ALA A 310 6.37 28.72 -25.10
CA ALA A 310 7.12 27.98 -26.12
C ALA A 310 7.14 26.44 -26.05
N LEU A 311 6.03 25.82 -26.45
CA LEU A 311 6.09 24.55 -27.19
C LEU A 311 5.21 24.64 -28.45
N ALA A 312 5.75 25.32 -29.46
CA ALA A 312 5.28 25.25 -30.84
C ALA A 312 6.46 25.03 -31.80
N SER A 313 7.35 24.09 -31.51
CA SER A 313 8.24 23.45 -32.49
C SER A 313 9.07 22.39 -31.77
N ASP A 314 8.70 21.13 -31.91
CA ASP A 314 9.63 20.00 -32.04
C ASP A 314 8.82 18.70 -32.02
N LYS A 315 8.45 18.26 -33.22
CA LYS A 315 7.80 16.97 -33.45
C LYS A 315 8.76 15.87 -33.92
N ASP A 316 10.06 16.12 -34.01
CA ASP A 316 10.98 15.22 -34.72
C ASP A 316 12.11 14.63 -33.86
N VAL A 317 11.85 14.25 -32.60
CA VAL A 317 12.92 13.66 -31.74
C VAL A 317 12.59 12.27 -31.15
N PHE A 318 11.42 11.69 -31.44
CA PHE A 318 11.11 10.32 -31.01
C PHE A 318 10.75 9.42 -32.18
N ASP A 319 11.73 9.15 -33.04
CA ASP A 319 11.83 7.90 -33.80
C ASP A 319 13.31 7.61 -34.10
N ASN A 320 13.93 6.81 -33.23
CA ASN A 320 15.01 5.86 -33.48
C ASN A 320 15.31 5.03 -32.22
#